data_AF-A0AA88MS15-F1
#
_entry.id   AF-A0AA88MS15-F1
#
_cell.length_a   1.000
_cell.length_b   1.000
_cell.length_c   1.000
_cell.angle_alpha   90.00
_cell.angle_beta   90.00
_cell.angle_gamma   90.00
#
_symmetry.space_group_name_H-M   'P 1'
#
loop_
_entity.id
_entity.type
_entity.pdbx_description
1 polymer ?
#
loop_
_entity_poly.entity_id
_entity_poly.type
_entity_poly.pdbx_seq_one_letter_code
_entity_poly.pdbx_strand_id
1 'polypeptide(L)'
;MHKTVREGVKVLFWVCFIQVLQDVAAGTSSTSSLIGSSVSDTNLMFEFLLEGVELDLDDNIVLIDKELASTRLGRTFLSQINENIPRSLNHMAQMVSELTVQRRKPLSQSKFETLVLGMVYSAHRAGHLERNEGQEAWGEILLQLVNVTVYELRGNYLVSYD
;
A
#
# COMPACT_ATOMS: atom_id res chain seq x y z
N MET A 1 14.54 -14.64 -25.03
CA MET A 1 15.42 -14.11 -23.97
C MET A 1 14.86 -12.89 -23.22
N HIS A 2 13.55 -12.60 -23.30
CA HIS A 2 12.94 -11.42 -22.66
C HIS A 2 12.03 -11.76 -21.46
N LYS A 3 11.66 -13.04 -21.29
CA LYS A 3 10.83 -13.53 -20.17
C LYS A 3 11.65 -13.68 -18.88
N THR A 4 12.84 -14.28 -18.96
CA THR A 4 13.67 -14.62 -17.80
C THR A 4 14.19 -13.40 -17.04
N VAL A 5 14.59 -12.35 -17.76
CA VAL A 5 15.04 -11.07 -17.16
C VAL A 5 13.88 -10.40 -16.41
N ARG A 6 12.67 -10.45 -16.95
CA ARG A 6 11.48 -9.84 -16.36
C ARG A 6 10.98 -10.56 -15.11
N GLU A 7 11.01 -11.90 -15.10
CA GLU A 7 10.69 -12.66 -13.88
C GLU A 7 11.78 -12.45 -12.80
N GLY A 8 13.05 -12.35 -13.20
CA GLY A 8 14.14 -12.01 -12.29
C GLY A 8 13.97 -10.64 -11.61
N VAL A 9 13.56 -9.62 -12.38
CA VAL A 9 13.24 -8.28 -11.83
C VAL A 9 12.05 -8.33 -10.88
N LYS A 10 11.01 -9.13 -11.17
CA LYS A 10 9.86 -9.29 -10.26
C LYS A 10 10.25 -9.94 -8.94
N VAL A 11 11.06 -11.00 -8.97
CA VAL A 11 11.56 -11.65 -7.75
C VAL A 11 12.42 -10.68 -6.95
N LEU A 12 13.29 -9.92 -7.62
CA LEU A 12 14.16 -8.94 -6.96
C LEU A 12 13.35 -7.79 -6.35
N PHE A 13 12.33 -7.31 -7.04
CA PHE A 13 11.42 -6.27 -6.54
C PHE A 13 10.60 -6.78 -5.36
N TRP A 14 10.09 -8.01 -5.43
CA TRP A 14 9.37 -8.67 -4.33
C TRP A 14 10.27 -8.87 -3.11
N VAL A 15 11.49 -9.37 -3.31
CA VAL A 15 12.49 -9.54 -2.24
C VAL A 15 12.89 -8.20 -1.63
N CYS A 16 13.15 -7.17 -2.44
CA CYS A 16 13.46 -5.84 -1.94
C CYS A 16 12.27 -5.22 -1.20
N PHE A 17 11.05 -5.42 -1.67
CA PHE A 17 9.85 -4.93 -1.00
C PHE A 17 9.66 -5.60 0.36
N ILE A 18 9.82 -6.93 0.44
CA ILE A 18 9.80 -7.66 1.71
C ILE A 18 10.91 -7.16 2.65
N GLN A 19 12.14 -6.98 2.13
CA GLN A 19 13.27 -6.53 2.95
C GLN A 19 13.03 -5.12 3.51
N VAL A 20 12.51 -4.21 2.69
CA VAL A 20 12.15 -2.85 3.13
C VAL A 20 11.06 -2.88 4.19
N LEU A 21 10.04 -3.74 4.04
CA LEU A 21 9.01 -3.90 5.07
C LEU A 21 9.57 -4.50 6.36
N GLN A 22 10.49 -5.46 6.27
CA GLN A 22 11.16 -6.08 7.43
C GLN A 22 12.06 -5.09 8.17
N ASP A 23 12.83 -4.25 7.46
CA ASP A 23 13.74 -3.27 8.06
C ASP A 23 12.97 -2.13 8.76
N VAL A 24 11.78 -1.79 8.23
CA VAL A 24 10.87 -0.82 8.85
C VAL A 24 10.16 -1.42 10.07
N ALA A 25 9.74 -2.69 10.01
CA ALA A 25 9.21 -3.42 11.16
C ALA A 25 10.27 -3.58 12.28
N ALA A 26 11.54 -3.78 11.93
CA ALA A 26 12.65 -3.85 12.87
C ALA A 26 12.99 -2.50 13.55
N GLY A 27 12.30 -1.40 13.20
CA GLY A 27 12.41 -0.12 13.90
C GLY A 27 13.71 0.65 13.66
N THR A 28 14.43 0.38 12.56
CA THR A 28 15.78 0.92 12.33
C THR A 28 15.83 2.38 11.84
N SER A 29 14.68 3.04 11.66
CA SER A 29 14.59 4.41 11.14
C SER A 29 14.13 5.40 12.22
N SER A 30 15.01 6.32 12.60
CA SER A 30 14.72 7.41 13.55
C SER A 30 13.90 8.54 12.91
N THR A 31 12.62 8.31 12.64
CA THR A 31 11.66 9.40 12.38
C THR A 31 10.30 9.04 12.98
N SER A 32 10.20 9.21 14.30
CA SER A 32 8.94 9.12 15.04
C SER A 32 8.25 10.48 15.04
N SER A 33 7.25 10.62 14.17
CA SER A 33 6.11 11.53 14.35
C SER A 33 5.11 11.25 13.23
N LEU A 34 4.46 10.09 13.25
CA LEU A 34 3.39 9.81 12.32
C LEU A 34 2.29 9.04 13.06
N ILE A 35 1.10 9.62 13.04
CA ILE A 35 -0.16 9.05 13.55
C ILE A 35 -0.21 9.01 15.08
N GLY A 36 -1.34 9.42 15.66
CA GLY A 36 -1.59 9.42 17.10
C GLY A 36 -1.72 8.02 17.71
N SER A 37 -0.80 7.10 17.42
CA SER A 37 -0.68 5.82 18.12
C SER A 37 0.77 5.32 18.10
N SER A 38 1.11 4.48 19.07
CA SER A 38 2.49 4.15 19.43
C SER A 38 3.28 3.50 18.28
N VAL A 39 4.61 3.50 18.33
CA VAL A 39 5.49 2.75 17.41
C VAL A 39 5.06 1.27 17.27
N SER A 40 4.45 0.71 18.31
CA SER A 40 3.88 -0.64 18.30
C SER A 40 2.76 -0.83 17.27
N ASP A 41 1.92 0.19 17.05
CA ASP A 41 0.78 0.13 16.13
C ASP A 41 1.26 0.17 14.67
N THR A 42 2.34 0.91 14.42
CA THR A 42 3.00 0.96 13.11
C THR A 42 3.68 -0.36 12.79
N ASN A 43 4.42 -0.94 13.74
CA ASN A 43 5.06 -2.24 13.56
C ASN A 43 4.05 -3.35 13.26
N LEU A 44 2.90 -3.32 13.93
CA LEU A 44 1.82 -4.28 13.71
C LEU A 44 1.20 -4.14 12.30
N MET A 45 1.16 -2.93 11.73
CA MET A 45 0.72 -2.76 10.34
C MET A 45 1.69 -3.43 9.36
N PHE A 46 2.99 -3.36 9.62
CA PHE A 46 3.97 -4.10 8.81
C PHE A 46 3.85 -5.60 9.00
N GLU A 47 3.62 -6.05 10.23
CA GLU A 47 3.36 -7.45 10.55
C GLU A 47 2.14 -7.99 9.78
N PHE A 48 1.04 -7.26 9.74
CA PHE A 48 -0.12 -7.61 8.91
C PHE A 48 0.24 -7.77 7.43
N LEU A 49 1.06 -6.86 6.89
CA LEU A 49 1.49 -6.89 5.49
C LEU A 49 2.54 -7.98 5.20
N LEU A 50 3.27 -8.44 6.23
CA LEU A 50 4.38 -9.41 6.13
C LEU A 50 3.96 -10.85 6.43
N GLU A 51 3.13 -11.08 7.46
CA GLU A 51 2.60 -12.41 7.82
C GLU A 51 1.51 -12.90 6.86
N GLY A 52 1.13 -12.06 5.90
CA GLY A 52 0.38 -12.44 4.73
C GLY A 52 -1.09 -12.05 4.84
N VAL A 53 -1.50 -11.17 3.92
CA VAL A 53 -2.90 -10.98 3.58
C VAL A 53 -3.22 -11.68 2.26
N GLU A 54 -4.44 -12.18 2.14
CA GLU A 54 -4.95 -12.82 0.92
C GLU A 54 -6.19 -12.07 0.41
N LEU A 55 -6.53 -12.26 -0.86
CA LEU A 55 -7.81 -11.85 -1.41
C LEU A 55 -8.80 -13.02 -1.32
N ASP A 56 -9.95 -12.82 -0.68
CA ASP A 56 -11.03 -13.79 -0.73
C ASP A 56 -11.79 -13.76 -2.07
N LEU A 57 -12.81 -14.61 -2.20
CA LEU A 57 -13.62 -14.72 -3.42
C LEU A 57 -14.41 -13.44 -3.75
N ASP A 58 -14.61 -12.56 -2.77
CA ASP A 58 -15.31 -11.28 -2.89
C ASP A 58 -14.32 -10.11 -3.06
N ASP A 59 -13.05 -10.41 -3.34
CA ASP A 59 -11.96 -9.46 -3.48
C ASP A 59 -11.68 -8.63 -2.21
N ASN A 60 -12.02 -9.16 -1.02
CA ASN A 60 -11.64 -8.55 0.26
C ASN A 60 -10.25 -9.00 0.68
N ILE A 61 -9.53 -8.10 1.32
CA ILE A 61 -8.30 -8.41 2.03
C ILE A 61 -8.68 -9.15 3.32
N VAL A 62 -8.08 -10.32 3.53
CA VAL A 62 -8.19 -11.12 4.75
C VAL A 62 -6.80 -11.36 5.33
N LEU A 63 -6.70 -11.43 6.66
CA LEU A 63 -5.47 -11.85 7.35
C LEU A 63 -5.45 -13.38 7.42
N ILE A 64 -4.35 -13.99 6.98
CA ILE A 64 -4.18 -15.45 7.01
C ILE A 64 -4.07 -15.93 8.46
N ASP A 65 -3.37 -15.16 9.31
CA ASP A 65 -3.27 -15.44 10.73
C ASP A 65 -4.59 -15.07 11.45
N LYS A 66 -5.23 -16.10 12.03
CA LYS A 66 -6.51 -15.96 12.72
C LYS A 66 -6.39 -15.26 14.07
N GLU A 67 -5.25 -15.40 14.74
CA GLU A 67 -5.00 -14.71 16.01
C GLU A 67 -4.87 -13.21 15.76
N LEU A 68 -4.07 -12.80 14.77
CA LEU A 68 -3.95 -11.40 14.35
C LEU A 68 -5.28 -10.82 13.86
N ALA A 69 -6.03 -11.56 13.04
CA ALA A 69 -7.38 -11.18 12.59
C ALA A 69 -8.35 -10.95 13.76
N SER A 70 -8.16 -11.67 14.86
CA SER A 70 -8.99 -11.56 16.07
C SER A 70 -8.59 -10.42 17.01
N THR A 71 -7.47 -9.74 16.77
CA THR A 71 -7.09 -8.56 17.55
C THR A 71 -7.97 -7.36 17.22
N ARG A 72 -8.05 -6.38 18.13
CA ARG A 72 -8.77 -5.12 17.85
C ARG A 72 -8.15 -4.39 16.65
N LEU A 73 -6.82 -4.35 16.58
CA LEU A 73 -6.09 -3.66 15.53
C LEU A 73 -6.23 -4.37 14.18
N GLY A 74 -6.18 -5.71 14.15
CA GLY A 74 -6.45 -6.49 12.95
C GLY A 74 -7.85 -6.24 12.38
N ARG A 75 -8.89 -6.23 13.24
CA ARG A 75 -10.24 -5.86 12.80
C ARG A 75 -10.35 -4.44 12.28
N THR A 76 -9.68 -3.48 12.94
CA THR A 76 -9.66 -2.09 12.48
C THR A 76 -8.98 -1.96 11.12
N PHE A 77 -7.84 -2.62 10.92
CA PHE A 77 -7.15 -2.66 9.63
C PHE A 77 -8.04 -3.26 8.53
N LEU A 78 -8.65 -4.42 8.78
CA LEU A 78 -9.53 -5.10 7.82
C LEU A 78 -10.75 -4.24 7.46
N SER A 79 -11.35 -3.56 8.43
CA SER A 79 -12.44 -2.59 8.18
C SER A 79 -11.94 -1.42 7.33
N GLN A 80 -10.78 -0.82 7.68
CA GLN A 80 -10.23 0.31 6.94
C GLN A 80 -9.98 -0.03 5.47
N ILE A 81 -9.33 -1.17 5.18
CA ILE A 81 -8.99 -1.54 3.80
C ILE A 81 -10.24 -2.00 3.02
N ASN A 82 -11.12 -2.81 3.60
CA ASN A 82 -12.25 -3.39 2.86
C ASN A 82 -13.46 -2.47 2.71
N GLU A 83 -13.58 -1.44 3.55
CA GLU A 83 -14.68 -0.46 3.47
C GLU A 83 -14.29 0.79 2.71
N ASN A 84 -13.04 1.25 2.82
CA ASN A 84 -12.62 2.56 2.27
C ASN A 84 -11.83 2.45 0.97
N ILE A 85 -11.30 1.28 0.62
CA ILE A 85 -10.50 1.12 -0.60
C ILE A 85 -11.35 0.53 -1.73
N PRO A 86 -11.38 1.17 -2.90
CA PRO A 86 -12.15 0.68 -4.03
C PRO A 86 -11.67 -0.69 -4.53
N ARG A 87 -12.60 -1.64 -4.66
CA ARG A 87 -12.30 -3.00 -5.16
C ARG A 87 -12.35 -3.13 -6.68
N SER A 88 -12.86 -2.12 -7.39
CA SER A 88 -12.96 -2.13 -8.86
C SER A 88 -11.92 -1.20 -9.49
N LEU A 89 -11.42 -1.56 -10.68
CA LEU A 89 -10.46 -0.75 -11.43
C LEU A 89 -10.98 0.66 -11.70
N ASN A 90 -12.25 0.81 -12.08
CA ASN A 90 -12.83 2.11 -12.41
C ASN A 90 -12.87 3.04 -11.19
N HIS A 91 -13.31 2.54 -10.04
CA HIS A 91 -13.39 3.34 -8.82
C HIS A 91 -11.99 3.63 -8.25
N MET A 92 -11.06 2.67 -8.38
CA MET A 92 -9.67 2.90 -8.01
C MET A 92 -9.00 3.95 -8.90
N ALA A 93 -9.23 3.92 -10.21
CA ALA A 93 -8.76 4.95 -11.14
C ALA A 93 -9.34 6.34 -10.81
N GLN A 94 -10.63 6.40 -10.43
CA GLN A 94 -11.25 7.64 -9.96
C GLN A 94 -10.55 8.16 -8.70
N MET A 95 -10.29 7.29 -7.72
CA MET A 95 -9.57 7.65 -6.49
C MET A 95 -8.16 8.19 -6.80
N VAL A 96 -7.42 7.55 -7.72
CA VAL A 96 -6.10 8.01 -8.17
C VAL A 96 -6.18 9.40 -8.83
N SER A 97 -7.20 9.62 -9.66
CA SER A 97 -7.44 10.92 -10.30
C SER A 97 -7.72 12.00 -9.26
N GLU A 98 -8.56 11.73 -8.26
CA GLU A 98 -8.84 12.66 -7.16
C GLU A 98 -7.57 13.02 -6.38
N LEU A 99 -6.76 12.03 -6.02
CA LEU A 99 -5.48 12.24 -5.34
C LEU A 99 -4.49 13.04 -6.21
N THR A 100 -4.51 12.83 -7.52
CA THR A 100 -3.65 13.57 -8.47
C THR A 100 -4.08 15.03 -8.63
N VAL A 101 -5.38 15.33 -8.67
CA VAL A 101 -5.88 16.71 -8.76
C VAL A 101 -5.52 17.52 -7.50
N GLN A 102 -5.42 16.85 -6.36
CA GLN A 102 -5.15 17.48 -5.06
C GLN A 102 -3.67 17.82 -4.81
N ARG A 103 -2.75 17.47 -5.72
CA ARG A 103 -1.28 17.72 -5.62
C ARG A 103 -0.84 19.17 -5.40
N ARG A 104 -1.76 20.15 -5.40
CA ARG A 104 -1.44 21.56 -5.11
C ARG A 104 -1.19 21.83 -3.62
N LYS A 105 -1.58 20.91 -2.74
CA LYS A 105 -1.34 20.98 -1.29
C LYS A 105 -0.96 19.59 -0.78
N PRO A 106 -0.20 19.50 0.32
CA PRO A 106 0.05 18.21 0.97
C PRO A 106 -1.27 17.50 1.26
N LEU A 107 -1.31 16.18 1.05
CA LEU A 107 -2.48 15.38 1.41
C LEU A 107 -2.75 15.47 2.91
N SER A 108 -4.04 15.45 3.27
CA SER A 108 -4.41 15.21 4.67
C SER A 108 -3.98 13.80 5.07
N GLN A 109 -3.77 13.59 6.37
CA GLN A 109 -3.36 12.29 6.90
C GLN A 109 -4.28 11.15 6.44
N SER A 110 -5.59 11.33 6.52
CA SER A 110 -6.57 10.34 6.07
C SER A 110 -6.48 10.02 4.56
N LYS A 111 -6.18 11.03 3.73
CA LYS A 111 -5.98 10.81 2.29
C LYS A 111 -4.66 10.09 2.01
N PHE A 112 -3.62 10.36 2.80
CA PHE A 112 -2.35 9.63 2.72
C PHE A 112 -2.52 8.16 3.16
N GLU A 113 -3.27 7.89 4.23
CA GLU A 113 -3.60 6.52 4.66
C GLU A 113 -4.36 5.77 3.56
N THR A 114 -5.33 6.43 2.92
CA THR A 114 -6.08 5.87 1.79
C THR A 114 -5.17 5.58 0.60
N LEU A 115 -4.21 6.46 0.30
CA LEU A 115 -3.20 6.25 -0.73
C LEU A 115 -2.34 5.00 -0.45
N VAL A 116 -1.86 4.85 0.79
CA VAL A 116 -1.03 3.69 1.19
C VAL A 116 -1.82 2.38 1.11
N LEU A 117 -3.03 2.34 1.67
CA LEU A 117 -3.88 1.15 1.61
C LEU A 117 -4.33 0.83 0.18
N GLY A 118 -4.54 1.84 -0.66
CA GLY A 118 -4.78 1.68 -2.10
C GLY A 118 -3.61 1.03 -2.82
N MET A 119 -2.37 1.38 -2.46
CA MET A 119 -1.17 0.72 -3.00
C MET A 119 -1.10 -0.74 -2.58
N VAL A 120 -1.32 -1.04 -1.30
CA VAL A 120 -1.36 -2.42 -0.79
C VAL A 120 -2.38 -3.25 -1.57
N TYR A 121 -3.61 -2.75 -1.69
CA TYR A 121 -4.68 -3.45 -2.41
C TYR A 121 -4.31 -3.69 -3.88
N SER A 122 -3.81 -2.66 -4.57
CA SER A 122 -3.45 -2.76 -5.99
C SER A 122 -2.28 -3.73 -6.24
N ALA A 123 -1.30 -3.77 -5.32
CA ALA A 123 -0.22 -4.74 -5.35
C ALA A 123 -0.72 -6.17 -5.17
N HIS A 124 -1.66 -6.40 -4.24
CA HIS A 124 -2.28 -7.71 -4.06
C HIS A 124 -3.05 -8.15 -5.31
N ARG A 125 -3.86 -7.27 -5.92
CA ARG A 125 -4.58 -7.56 -7.17
C ARG A 125 -3.63 -7.85 -8.34
N ALA A 126 -2.57 -7.06 -8.49
CA ALA A 126 -1.57 -7.26 -9.53
C ALA A 126 -0.71 -8.52 -9.31
N GLY A 127 -0.57 -9.00 -8.06
CA GLY A 127 0.14 -10.23 -7.73
C GLY A 127 -0.70 -11.50 -7.90
N HIS A 128 -2.00 -11.45 -7.60
CA HIS A 128 -2.89 -12.63 -7.54
C HIS A 128 -3.61 -12.96 -8.84
N LEU A 129 -3.69 -12.04 -9.81
CA LEU A 129 -4.29 -12.35 -11.10
C LEU A 129 -3.33 -13.16 -11.97
N GLU A 130 -3.79 -14.33 -12.45
CA GLU A 130 -3.12 -15.04 -13.54
C GLU A 130 -2.96 -14.09 -14.73
N ARG A 131 -1.81 -14.20 -15.41
CA ARG A 131 -1.29 -13.25 -16.41
C ARG A 131 -2.32 -12.90 -17.50
N ASN A 132 -3.15 -11.89 -17.23
CA ASN A 132 -4.26 -11.42 -18.05
C ASN A 132 -4.32 -9.88 -18.03
N GLU A 133 -5.23 -9.31 -18.83
CA GLU A 133 -5.43 -7.85 -18.95
C GLU A 133 -5.73 -7.17 -17.60
N GLY A 134 -6.34 -7.89 -16.65
CA GLY A 134 -6.59 -7.40 -15.30
C GLY A 134 -5.30 -7.20 -14.50
N GLN A 135 -4.33 -8.11 -14.63
CA GLN A 135 -3.03 -7.99 -13.95
C GLN A 135 -2.29 -6.72 -14.36
N GLU A 136 -2.27 -6.43 -15.67
CA GLU A 136 -1.61 -5.24 -16.23
C GLU A 136 -2.32 -3.97 -15.78
N ALA A 137 -3.66 -3.94 -15.83
CA ALA A 137 -4.43 -2.78 -15.40
C ALA A 137 -4.23 -2.44 -13.91
N TRP A 138 -4.22 -3.45 -13.03
CA TRP A 138 -3.93 -3.23 -11.61
C TRP A 138 -2.47 -2.82 -11.36
N GLY A 139 -1.53 -3.33 -12.17
CA GLY A 139 -0.13 -2.89 -12.15
C GLY A 139 0.03 -1.42 -12.53
N GLU A 140 -0.67 -0.94 -13.55
CA GLU A 140 -0.67 0.46 -13.96
C GLU A 140 -1.25 1.38 -12.88
N ILE A 141 -2.33 0.96 -12.23
CA ILE A 141 -2.90 1.68 -11.09
C ILE A 141 -1.89 1.78 -9.94
N LEU A 142 -1.21 0.69 -9.61
CA LEU A 142 -0.18 0.68 -8.58
C LEU A 142 0.94 1.69 -8.90
N LEU A 143 1.41 1.73 -10.15
CA LEU A 143 2.43 2.69 -10.58
C LEU A 143 1.95 4.13 -10.45
N GLN A 144 0.69 4.42 -10.77
CA GLN A 144 0.12 5.76 -10.60
C GLN A 144 0.04 6.16 -9.12
N LEU A 145 -0.38 5.25 -8.24
CA LEU A 145 -0.39 5.49 -6.79
C LEU A 145 1.02 5.75 -6.25
N VAL A 146 2.01 4.94 -6.63
CA VAL A 146 3.42 5.16 -6.27
C VAL A 146 3.88 6.54 -6.74
N ASN A 147 3.50 6.98 -7.94
CA ASN A 147 3.85 8.31 -8.43
C ASN A 147 3.24 9.44 -7.56
N VAL A 148 1.99 9.29 -7.12
CA VAL A 148 1.38 10.22 -6.16
C VAL A 148 2.16 10.22 -4.85
N THR A 149 2.50 9.04 -4.31
CA THR A 149 3.28 8.92 -3.07
C THR A 149 4.65 9.58 -3.19
N VAL A 150 5.38 9.34 -4.28
CA VAL A 150 6.68 9.95 -4.52
C VAL A 150 6.56 11.46 -4.61
N TYR A 151 5.50 11.99 -5.25
CA TYR A 151 5.25 13.43 -5.29
C TYR A 151 5.01 14.00 -3.89
N GLU A 152 4.15 13.38 -3.09
CA GLU A 152 3.84 13.81 -1.72
C GLU A 152 5.07 13.77 -0.80
N LEU A 153 5.82 12.66 -0.82
CA LEU A 153 7.02 12.47 -0.01
C LEU A 153 8.18 13.35 -0.44
N ARG A 154 8.30 13.67 -1.74
CA ARG A 154 9.33 14.59 -2.23
C ARG A 154 9.09 16.01 -1.80
N GLY A 155 7.87 16.37 -1.39
CA GLY A 155 7.55 17.65 -0.79
C GLY A 155 7.85 18.89 -1.64
N ASN A 156 7.04 19.90 -1.44
CA ASN A 156 7.44 21.29 -1.60
C ASN A 156 8.53 21.66 -0.55
N TYR A 157 9.63 20.90 -0.40
CA TYR A 157 10.76 21.23 0.49
C TYR A 157 11.47 22.55 0.11
N LEU A 158 10.94 23.26 -0.88
CA LEU A 158 11.32 24.62 -1.28
C LEU A 158 10.41 25.72 -0.70
N VAL A 159 9.34 25.40 0.03
CA VAL A 159 8.62 26.45 0.79
C VAL A 159 9.35 26.64 2.11
N SER A 160 10.34 27.52 2.04
CA SER A 160 11.00 28.18 3.16
C SER A 160 9.97 28.80 4.11
N TYR A 161 10.19 28.60 5.40
CA TYR A 161 9.64 29.51 6.41
C TYR A 161 10.45 30.82 6.32
N ASP A 162 9.81 31.89 5.85
CA ASP A 162 10.16 33.26 6.21
C ASP A 162 9.43 33.66 7.50
#